data_AF-A0A943QXA7-F1
#
_entry.id   AF-A0A943QXA7-F1
#
_cell.length_a   1.000
_cell.length_b   1.000
_cell.length_c   1.000
_cell.angle_alpha   90.00
_cell.angle_beta   90.00
_cell.angle_gamma   90.00
#
_symmetry.space_group_name_H-M   'P 1'
#
loop_
_entity.id
_entity.type
_entity.pdbx_description
1 polymer ?
#
loop_
_entity_poly.entity_id
_entity_poly.type
_entity_poly.pdbx_seq_one_letter_code
_entity_poly.pdbx_strand_id
1 'polypeptide(L)'
;CGVEGTVQLPKSKYFDYEVVTEGTAVSVAALVKQDYKGKIEVKGDTEWEFNVAPKPCTIAPAEELTTPAAPKLVNPSADDPFSCTVEPYVTIQKTEGVAYTVTANDVELKANKDGKYIYPYNSKVEVKASALEGYFFAEDAVTAWTWDSHDTAMDPACKPAQPKKKLATTGVEVASLVGLSAVLLLAGGALTARRFM
;
A
#
# COMPACT_ATOMS: atom_id res chain seq x y z
N CYS A 1 19.75 25.82 -16.63
CA CYS A 1 19.42 27.23 -16.38
C CYS A 1 20.35 27.80 -15.34
N GLY A 2 20.76 29.06 -15.46
CA GLY A 2 21.77 29.63 -14.58
C GLY A 2 21.79 31.15 -14.59
N VAL A 3 22.59 31.73 -13.71
CA VAL A 3 22.89 33.16 -13.65
C VAL A 3 23.93 33.51 -14.72
N GLU A 4 23.55 34.34 -15.70
CA GLU A 4 24.52 35.00 -16.60
C GLU A 4 24.98 36.34 -16.05
N GLY A 5 24.49 36.73 -14.88
CA GLY A 5 25.01 37.88 -14.15
C GLY A 5 26.34 37.50 -13.52
N THR A 6 27.44 38.02 -14.06
CA THR A 6 28.69 38.04 -13.30
C THR A 6 28.50 39.09 -12.19
N VAL A 7 28.45 38.65 -10.93
CA VAL A 7 28.42 39.57 -9.78
C VAL A 7 29.75 40.31 -9.74
N GLN A 8 29.75 41.57 -10.20
CA GLN A 8 30.95 42.40 -10.19
C GLN A 8 31.05 43.12 -8.86
N LEU A 9 32.03 42.71 -8.06
CA LEU A 9 32.37 43.39 -6.81
C LEU A 9 33.56 44.31 -7.02
N PRO A 10 33.56 45.51 -6.42
CA PRO A 10 34.69 46.42 -6.53
C PRO A 10 35.91 45.79 -5.87
N LYS A 11 37.09 45.95 -6.51
CA LYS A 11 38.35 45.60 -5.84
C LYS A 11 38.54 46.53 -4.65
N SER A 12 38.70 45.97 -3.46
CA SER A 12 38.89 46.74 -2.24
C SER A 12 40.23 46.46 -1.57
N LYS A 13 40.88 47.54 -1.13
CA LYS A 13 42.08 47.46 -0.30
C LYS A 13 41.78 46.95 1.11
N TYR A 14 40.56 47.17 1.60
CA TYR A 14 40.18 46.97 3.00
C TYR A 14 39.24 45.79 3.23
N PHE A 15 38.51 45.38 2.19
CA PHE A 15 37.50 44.33 2.29
C PHE A 15 37.82 43.18 1.33
N ASP A 16 37.60 41.96 1.80
CA ASP A 16 37.30 40.80 0.96
C ASP A 16 35.78 40.64 0.89
N TYR A 17 35.30 39.91 -0.10
CA TYR A 17 33.87 39.71 -0.29
C TYR A 17 33.54 38.24 -0.40
N GLU A 18 32.54 37.81 0.35
CA GLU A 18 31.93 36.51 0.21
C GLU A 18 30.60 36.66 -0.51
N VAL A 19 30.34 35.77 -1.47
CA VAL A 19 29.14 35.79 -2.29
C VAL A 19 28.49 34.43 -2.24
N VAL A 20 27.22 34.40 -1.83
CA VAL A 20 26.37 33.22 -1.89
C VAL A 20 25.30 33.46 -2.93
N THR A 21 25.03 32.47 -3.77
CA THR A 21 24.02 32.57 -4.83
C THR A 21 23.06 31.40 -4.74
N GLU A 22 21.78 31.71 -4.55
CA GLU A 22 20.68 30.75 -4.51
C GLU A 22 19.63 31.14 -5.54
N GLY A 23 19.57 30.41 -6.65
CA GLY A 23 18.68 30.76 -7.77
C GLY A 23 19.04 32.11 -8.39
N THR A 24 18.12 33.08 -8.30
CA THR A 24 18.34 34.49 -8.74
C THR A 24 18.76 35.43 -7.61
N ALA A 25 18.71 34.97 -6.35
CA ALA A 25 19.09 35.75 -5.20
C ALA A 25 20.60 35.66 -4.97
N VAL A 26 21.23 36.80 -4.75
CA VAL A 26 22.65 36.92 -4.42
C VAL A 26 22.77 37.66 -3.10
N SER A 27 23.44 37.02 -2.14
CA SER A 27 23.79 37.62 -0.85
C SER A 27 25.30 37.86 -0.82
N VAL A 28 25.70 39.09 -0.50
CA VAL A 28 27.11 39.50 -0.46
C VAL A 28 27.45 40.01 0.92
N ALA A 29 28.56 39.52 1.49
CA ALA A 29 29.12 39.98 2.74
C ALA A 29 30.51 40.60 2.50
N ALA A 30 30.70 41.84 2.92
CA ALA A 30 31.98 42.54 2.89
C ALA A 30 32.74 42.33 4.20
N LEU A 31 33.80 41.52 4.15
CA LEU A 31 34.61 41.16 5.30
C LEU A 31 35.87 42.04 5.38
N VAL A 32 36.08 42.71 6.51
CA VAL A 32 37.31 43.51 6.71
C VAL A 32 38.52 42.58 6.72
N LYS A 33 39.49 42.87 5.85
CA LYS A 33 40.77 42.17 5.78
C LYS A 33 41.45 42.17 7.14
N GLN A 34 42.03 41.02 7.50
CA GLN A 34 42.63 40.82 8.83
C GLN A 34 43.66 41.90 9.19
N ASP A 35 44.45 42.37 8.22
CA ASP A 35 45.46 43.43 8.42
C ASP A 35 44.88 44.78 8.84
N TYR A 36 43.59 45.02 8.58
CA TYR A 36 42.87 46.26 8.87
C TYR A 36 41.82 46.09 9.98
N LYS A 37 41.65 44.88 10.51
CA LYS A 37 40.72 44.59 11.60
C LYS A 37 41.08 45.43 12.84
N GLY A 38 40.13 46.23 13.32
CA GLY A 38 40.32 47.14 14.46
C GLY A 38 41.12 48.42 14.16
N LYS A 39 41.57 48.64 12.92
CA LYS A 39 42.27 49.86 12.48
C LYS A 39 41.38 50.82 11.70
N ILE A 40 40.21 50.35 11.29
CA ILE A 40 39.22 51.13 10.55
C ILE A 40 37.86 51.00 11.22
N GLU A 41 37.10 52.08 11.21
CA GLU A 41 35.70 52.11 11.61
C GLU A 41 34.84 51.89 10.36
N VAL A 42 34.03 50.83 10.35
CA VAL A 42 33.12 50.55 9.24
C VAL A 42 31.76 51.19 9.57
N LYS A 43 31.28 52.07 8.68
CA LYS A 43 29.98 52.74 8.82
C LYS A 43 29.05 52.28 7.70
N GLY A 44 27.85 51.83 8.07
CA GLY A 44 26.83 51.34 7.15
C GLY A 44 26.76 49.81 7.09
N ASP A 45 25.87 49.33 6.24
CA ASP A 45 25.61 47.90 6.06
C ASP A 45 26.77 47.24 5.30
N THR A 46 27.18 46.08 5.79
CA THR A 46 28.26 45.27 5.20
C THR A 46 27.75 44.00 4.53
N GLU A 47 26.46 43.74 4.67
CA GLU A 47 25.76 42.63 4.07
C GLU A 47 24.60 43.18 3.26
N TRP A 48 24.43 42.69 2.04
CA TRP A 48 23.30 43.08 1.21
C TRP A 48 22.89 41.96 0.28
N GLU A 49 21.61 42.01 -0.10
CA GLU A 49 21.01 41.05 -1.01
C GLU A 49 20.42 41.76 -2.22
N PHE A 50 20.56 41.12 -3.38
CA PHE A 50 19.94 41.61 -4.61
C PHE A 50 19.59 40.45 -5.54
N ASN A 51 18.65 40.71 -6.44
CA ASN A 51 18.27 39.76 -7.47
C ASN A 51 19.02 40.05 -8.76
N VAL A 52 19.63 39.03 -9.35
CA VAL A 52 20.17 39.11 -10.71
C VAL A 52 19.12 38.65 -11.71
N ALA A 53 19.11 39.27 -12.89
CA ALA A 53 18.21 38.88 -13.95
C ALA A 53 18.43 37.39 -14.29
N PRO A 54 17.38 36.55 -14.29
CA PRO A 54 17.51 35.18 -14.74
C PRO A 54 17.95 35.20 -16.22
N LYS A 55 18.97 34.41 -16.58
CA LYS A 55 19.21 34.17 -18.01
C LYS A 55 17.98 33.44 -18.55
N PRO A 56 17.23 33.99 -19.51
CA PRO A 56 16.21 33.21 -20.17
C PRO A 56 16.92 32.04 -20.82
N CYS A 57 16.63 30.84 -20.34
CA CYS A 57 16.96 29.67 -21.09
C CYS A 57 16.12 29.76 -22.36
N THR A 58 16.73 29.93 -23.52
CA THR A 58 16.09 29.47 -24.76
C THR A 58 16.09 27.94 -24.71
N ILE A 59 15.32 27.38 -23.78
CA ILE A 59 14.69 26.10 -24.02
C ILE A 59 13.51 26.52 -24.87
N ALA A 60 13.45 26.03 -26.11
CA ALA A 60 12.17 26.01 -26.80
C ALA A 60 11.15 25.44 -25.79
N PRO A 61 9.94 26.00 -25.65
CA PRO A 61 8.90 25.46 -24.74
C PRO A 61 8.52 23.98 -24.98
N ALA A 62 9.22 23.29 -25.88
CA ALA A 62 9.04 21.93 -26.34
C ALA A 62 10.19 20.97 -26.01
N GLU A 63 11.25 21.35 -25.28
CA GLU A 63 12.36 20.42 -24.93
C GLU A 63 12.56 20.15 -23.43
N GLU A 64 11.81 20.82 -22.53
CA GLU A 64 11.44 20.18 -21.25
C GLU A 64 10.11 19.46 -21.44
N LEU A 65 10.04 18.62 -22.49
CA LEU A 65 9.13 17.50 -22.47
C LEU A 65 9.59 16.64 -21.28
N THR A 66 8.90 16.80 -20.15
CA THR A 66 8.50 15.61 -19.40
C THR A 66 7.73 14.77 -20.41
N THR A 67 8.43 14.00 -21.24
CA THR A 67 7.79 12.87 -21.90
C THR A 67 7.26 12.07 -20.72
N PRO A 68 5.93 12.00 -20.53
CA PRO A 68 5.40 11.27 -19.39
C PRO A 68 6.02 9.89 -19.43
N ALA A 69 6.72 9.52 -18.37
CA ALA A 69 7.41 8.25 -18.34
C ALA A 69 6.32 7.16 -18.37
N ALA A 70 6.31 6.36 -19.43
CA ALA A 70 5.39 5.23 -19.48
C ALA A 70 5.75 4.27 -18.34
N PRO A 71 4.82 3.94 -17.42
CA PRO A 71 5.12 2.99 -16.36
C PRO A 71 5.54 1.64 -16.94
N LYS A 72 6.61 1.06 -16.37
CA LYS A 72 7.02 -0.31 -16.70
C LYS A 72 6.12 -1.28 -15.96
N LEU A 73 5.04 -1.69 -16.61
CA LEU A 73 4.06 -2.57 -16.01
C LEU A 73 4.63 -3.97 -15.81
N VAL A 74 4.57 -4.46 -14.58
CA VAL A 74 4.94 -5.82 -14.24
C VAL A 74 3.67 -6.66 -14.12
N ASN A 75 3.63 -7.79 -14.83
CA ASN A 75 2.48 -8.67 -14.79
C ASN A 75 2.21 -9.14 -13.35
N PRO A 76 0.97 -9.03 -12.85
CA PRO A 76 0.59 -9.64 -11.60
C PRO A 76 0.64 -11.17 -11.72
N SER A 77 0.82 -11.85 -10.59
CA SER A 77 0.77 -13.32 -10.51
C SER A 77 -0.36 -13.74 -9.60
N ALA A 78 -1.15 -14.72 -10.03
CA ALA A 78 -2.13 -15.41 -9.19
C ALA A 78 -1.61 -16.82 -8.86
N ASP A 79 -1.72 -17.20 -7.59
CA ASP A 79 -1.39 -18.54 -7.09
C ASP A 79 -2.66 -19.18 -6.54
N ASP A 80 -3.13 -20.23 -7.21
CA ASP A 80 -4.35 -20.98 -6.87
C ASP A 80 -4.01 -22.42 -6.45
N PRO A 81 -3.56 -22.65 -5.20
CA PRO A 81 -3.19 -23.99 -4.75
C PRO A 81 -4.42 -24.90 -4.65
N PHE A 82 -4.33 -26.13 -5.15
CA PHE A 82 -5.43 -27.12 -5.11
C PHE A 82 -5.62 -27.78 -3.72
N SER A 83 -4.97 -27.26 -2.68
CA SER A 83 -4.91 -27.92 -1.37
C SER A 83 -6.17 -27.74 -0.52
N CYS A 84 -7.02 -26.76 -0.87
CA CYS A 84 -8.20 -26.36 -0.07
C CYS A 84 -7.89 -25.86 1.35
N THR A 85 -6.62 -25.84 1.76
CA THR A 85 -6.14 -25.41 3.09
C THR A 85 -5.42 -24.06 3.05
N VAL A 86 -4.98 -23.66 1.87
CA VAL A 86 -4.35 -22.37 1.60
C VAL A 86 -5.28 -21.62 0.66
N GLU A 87 -5.70 -20.41 1.03
CA GLU A 87 -6.54 -19.59 0.17
C GLU A 87 -5.72 -19.08 -1.03
N PRO A 88 -6.37 -18.97 -2.21
CA PRO A 88 -5.70 -18.42 -3.37
C PRO A 88 -5.41 -16.92 -3.19
N TYR A 89 -4.37 -16.44 -3.89
CA TYR A 89 -3.94 -15.05 -3.74
C TYR A 89 -3.30 -14.47 -4.98
N VAL A 90 -3.42 -13.14 -5.14
CA VAL A 90 -2.66 -12.37 -6.13
C VAL A 90 -1.49 -11.68 -5.46
N THR A 91 -0.35 -11.64 -6.16
CA THR A 91 0.81 -10.82 -5.82
C THR A 91 1.06 -9.80 -6.92
N ILE A 92 1.25 -8.54 -6.51
CA ILE A 92 1.51 -7.41 -7.42
C ILE A 92 2.81 -6.74 -7.00
N GLN A 93 3.73 -6.54 -7.95
CA GLN A 93 4.93 -5.75 -7.68
C GLN A 93 4.60 -4.26 -7.76
N LYS A 94 5.01 -3.50 -6.73
CA LYS A 94 4.84 -2.06 -6.72
C LYS A 94 5.56 -1.44 -7.92
N THR A 95 4.79 -0.76 -8.76
CA THR A 95 5.27 -0.11 -9.98
C THR A 95 5.15 1.40 -9.80
N GLU A 96 6.20 2.13 -10.12
CA GLU A 96 6.17 3.60 -10.10
C GLU A 96 5.13 4.12 -11.09
N GLY A 97 4.34 5.12 -10.68
CA GLY A 97 3.32 5.71 -11.53
C GLY A 97 2.06 4.86 -11.75
N VAL A 98 1.89 3.75 -11.02
CA VAL A 98 0.73 2.85 -11.18
C VAL A 98 -0.02 2.66 -9.86
N ALA A 99 -1.33 2.81 -9.91
CA ALA A 99 -2.26 2.34 -8.89
C ALA A 99 -2.92 1.04 -9.36
N TYR A 100 -3.11 0.09 -8.45
CA TYR A 100 -3.79 -1.17 -8.74
C TYR A 100 -5.06 -1.30 -7.91
N THR A 101 -6.15 -1.68 -8.56
CA THR A 101 -7.39 -2.10 -7.93
C THR A 101 -7.54 -3.60 -8.14
N VAL A 102 -7.78 -4.34 -7.05
CA VAL A 102 -7.98 -5.79 -7.10
C VAL A 102 -9.36 -6.11 -6.58
N THR A 103 -10.15 -6.83 -7.35
CA THR A 103 -11.51 -7.24 -6.98
C THR A 103 -11.67 -8.75 -7.10
N ALA A 104 -12.47 -9.37 -6.24
CA ALA A 104 -12.95 -10.73 -6.43
C ALA A 104 -14.47 -10.74 -6.29
N ASN A 105 -15.16 -11.28 -7.31
CA ASN A 105 -16.63 -11.25 -7.40
C ASN A 105 -17.21 -9.85 -7.08
N ASP A 106 -16.65 -8.82 -7.71
CA ASP A 106 -17.03 -7.40 -7.56
C ASP A 106 -16.75 -6.76 -6.17
N VAL A 107 -16.05 -7.46 -5.28
CA VAL A 107 -15.62 -6.93 -3.98
C VAL A 107 -14.14 -6.53 -4.02
N GLU A 108 -13.83 -5.26 -3.70
CA GLU A 108 -12.45 -4.78 -3.62
C GLU A 108 -11.68 -5.42 -2.47
N LEU A 109 -10.49 -5.92 -2.77
CA LEU A 109 -9.59 -6.58 -1.85
C LEU A 109 -8.47 -5.65 -1.40
N LYS A 110 -8.07 -5.81 -0.14
CA LYS A 110 -6.88 -5.15 0.41
C LYS A 110 -5.75 -6.16 0.55
N ALA A 111 -4.55 -5.73 0.20
CA ALA A 111 -3.36 -6.53 0.46
C ALA A 111 -3.20 -6.78 1.96
N ASN A 112 -2.81 -7.99 2.33
CA ASN A 112 -2.41 -8.32 3.69
C ASN A 112 -0.99 -7.75 4.00
N LYS A 113 -0.45 -8.06 5.18
CA LYS A 113 0.88 -7.57 5.60
C LYS A 113 2.03 -8.05 4.71
N ASP A 114 1.83 -9.13 3.97
CA ASP A 114 2.81 -9.72 3.05
C ASP A 114 2.62 -9.22 1.61
N GLY A 115 1.71 -8.27 1.37
CA GLY A 115 1.42 -7.74 0.03
C GLY A 115 0.52 -8.64 -0.82
N LYS A 116 -0.13 -9.65 -0.24
CA LYS A 116 -1.00 -10.61 -0.94
C LYS A 116 -2.46 -10.19 -0.89
N TYR A 117 -3.15 -10.28 -2.01
CA TYR A 117 -4.60 -10.08 -2.11
C TYR A 117 -5.27 -11.46 -2.09
N ILE A 118 -5.77 -11.85 -0.94
CA ILE A 118 -6.38 -13.17 -0.72
C ILE A 118 -7.84 -13.12 -1.19
N TYR A 119 -8.26 -14.11 -1.98
CA TYR A 119 -9.63 -14.26 -2.46
C TYR A 119 -10.16 -15.68 -2.17
N PRO A 120 -11.49 -15.90 -2.15
CA PRO A 120 -12.03 -17.22 -1.91
C PRO A 120 -11.96 -18.10 -3.17
N TYR A 121 -11.96 -19.41 -2.97
CA TYR A 121 -12.20 -20.37 -4.05
C TYR A 121 -13.56 -20.18 -4.72
N ASN A 122 -13.72 -20.73 -5.93
CA ASN A 122 -14.87 -20.55 -6.82
C ASN A 122 -15.16 -19.07 -7.15
N SER A 123 -14.13 -18.23 -7.19
CA SER A 123 -14.22 -16.80 -7.50
C SER A 123 -13.43 -16.44 -8.74
N LYS A 124 -13.84 -15.34 -9.37
CA LYS A 124 -13.09 -14.67 -10.41
C LYS A 124 -12.41 -13.44 -9.81
N VAL A 125 -11.09 -13.39 -9.87
CA VAL A 125 -10.30 -12.24 -9.43
C VAL A 125 -9.90 -11.39 -10.63
N GLU A 126 -10.04 -10.07 -10.49
CA GLU A 126 -9.67 -9.08 -11.50
C GLU A 126 -8.67 -8.09 -10.90
N VAL A 127 -7.62 -7.78 -11.66
CA VAL A 127 -6.64 -6.74 -11.35
C VAL A 127 -6.71 -5.69 -12.43
N LYS A 128 -6.92 -4.43 -12.06
CA LYS A 128 -6.90 -3.26 -12.94
C LYS A 128 -5.78 -2.31 -12.55
N ALA A 129 -4.95 -1.94 -13.51
CA ALA A 129 -3.91 -0.93 -13.37
C ALA A 129 -4.39 0.42 -13.92
N SER A 130 -4.17 1.48 -13.15
CA SER A 130 -4.46 2.87 -13.51
C SER A 130 -3.18 3.69 -13.40
N ALA A 131 -2.91 4.53 -14.38
CA ALA A 131 -1.77 5.46 -14.32
C ALA A 131 -2.06 6.57 -13.30
N LEU A 132 -1.07 6.90 -12.47
CA LEU A 132 -1.12 8.03 -11.57
C LEU A 132 -0.93 9.34 -12.34
N GLU A 133 -1.25 10.47 -11.72
CA GLU A 133 -1.11 11.80 -12.33
C GLU A 133 0.31 12.03 -12.87
N GLY A 134 0.41 12.48 -14.13
CA GLY A 134 1.68 12.68 -14.83
C GLY A 134 2.26 11.43 -15.50
N TYR A 135 1.62 10.26 -15.35
CA TYR A 135 1.98 9.02 -16.02
C TYR A 135 0.93 8.59 -17.03
N PHE A 136 1.35 7.89 -18.08
CA PHE A 136 0.46 7.35 -19.11
C PHE A 136 0.96 5.97 -19.53
N PHE A 137 0.04 5.04 -19.75
CA PHE A 137 0.40 3.75 -20.34
C PHE A 137 0.63 3.89 -21.85
N ALA A 138 1.44 3.00 -22.42
CA ALA A 138 1.46 2.83 -23.87
C ALA A 138 0.08 2.40 -24.38
N GLU A 139 -0.28 2.75 -25.62
CA GLU A 139 -1.60 2.46 -26.18
C GLU A 139 -1.92 0.95 -26.22
N ASP A 140 -0.90 0.12 -26.29
CA ASP A 140 -0.98 -1.35 -26.34
C ASP A 140 -0.67 -2.04 -24.99
N ALA A 141 -0.54 -1.27 -23.90
CA ALA A 141 -0.26 -1.83 -22.59
C ALA A 141 -1.46 -2.64 -22.06
N VAL A 142 -1.19 -3.85 -21.60
CA VAL A 142 -2.20 -4.69 -20.92
C VAL A 142 -2.41 -4.17 -19.51
N THR A 143 -3.54 -3.54 -19.22
CA THR A 143 -3.83 -2.92 -17.91
C THR A 143 -4.83 -3.69 -17.06
N ALA A 144 -5.36 -4.81 -17.57
CA ALA A 144 -6.33 -5.64 -16.86
C ALA A 144 -5.96 -7.11 -16.98
N TRP A 145 -6.09 -7.85 -15.87
CA TRP A 145 -5.86 -9.28 -15.80
C TRP A 145 -6.96 -9.95 -15.00
N THR A 146 -7.30 -11.17 -15.37
CA THR A 146 -8.35 -11.95 -14.72
C THR A 146 -7.89 -13.39 -14.55
N TRP A 147 -8.19 -13.95 -13.39
CA TRP A 147 -7.98 -15.37 -13.11
C TRP A 147 -9.24 -15.98 -12.50
N ASP A 148 -9.50 -17.23 -12.86
CA ASP A 148 -10.54 -18.04 -12.26
C ASP A 148 -9.88 -18.97 -11.23
N SER A 149 -10.30 -18.85 -9.97
CA SER A 149 -9.79 -19.72 -8.91
C SER A 149 -10.24 -21.17 -9.14
N HIS A 150 -9.54 -22.12 -8.53
CA HIS A 150 -9.93 -23.53 -8.56
C HIS A 150 -11.39 -23.75 -8.11
N ASP A 151 -12.12 -24.59 -8.88
CA ASP A 151 -13.46 -25.05 -8.53
C ASP A 151 -13.36 -26.19 -7.51
N THR A 152 -13.81 -25.87 -6.30
CA THR A 152 -13.72 -26.75 -5.13
C THR A 152 -15.01 -27.54 -4.90
N ALA A 153 -16.08 -27.28 -5.65
CA ALA A 153 -17.39 -27.89 -5.43
C ALA A 153 -17.38 -29.42 -5.57
N MET A 154 -16.50 -29.94 -6.42
CA MET A 154 -16.37 -31.38 -6.68
C MET A 154 -15.07 -31.99 -6.14
N ASP A 155 -14.21 -31.18 -5.49
CA ASP A 155 -12.92 -31.63 -5.02
C ASP A 155 -13.04 -32.37 -3.66
N PRO A 156 -12.72 -33.68 -3.58
CA PRO A 156 -12.79 -34.42 -2.34
C PRO A 156 -11.82 -33.91 -1.26
N ALA A 157 -10.73 -33.22 -1.63
CA ALA A 157 -9.81 -32.60 -0.70
C ALA A 157 -10.42 -31.35 -0.01
N CYS A 158 -11.43 -30.74 -0.63
CA CYS A 158 -12.08 -29.52 -0.14
C CYS A 158 -13.35 -29.79 0.69
N LYS A 159 -13.71 -31.07 0.90
CA LYS A 159 -14.86 -31.43 1.72
C LYS A 159 -14.58 -31.11 3.19
N PRO A 160 -15.53 -30.52 3.94
CA PRO A 160 -15.35 -30.35 5.37
C PRO A 160 -15.07 -31.71 6.01
N ALA A 161 -14.02 -31.79 6.83
CA ALA A 161 -13.66 -33.00 7.55
C ALA A 161 -14.91 -33.50 8.27
N GLN A 162 -15.44 -34.66 7.88
CA GLN A 162 -16.61 -35.22 8.54
C GLN A 162 -16.31 -35.28 10.04
N PRO A 163 -17.20 -34.78 10.90
CA PRO A 163 -16.98 -34.83 12.33
C PRO A 163 -16.76 -36.30 12.68
N LYS A 164 -15.56 -36.62 13.19
CA LYS A 164 -15.22 -37.96 13.63
C LYS A 164 -16.30 -38.37 14.62
N LYS A 165 -17.23 -39.26 14.19
CA LYS A 165 -18.22 -39.86 15.08
C LYS A 165 -17.42 -40.42 16.25
N LYS A 166 -17.55 -39.83 17.44
CA LYS A 166 -16.97 -40.40 18.65
C LYS A 166 -17.56 -41.80 18.78
N LEU A 167 -16.72 -42.83 18.66
CA LEU A 167 -17.10 -44.17 19.05
C LEU A 167 -17.53 -44.08 20.52
N ALA A 168 -18.79 -44.42 20.79
CA ALA A 168 -19.26 -44.61 22.14
C ALA A 168 -18.38 -45.69 22.78
N THR A 169 -17.53 -45.28 23.71
CA THR A 169 -16.83 -46.18 24.61
C THR A 169 -17.89 -46.84 25.48
N THR A 170 -18.22 -48.10 25.18
CA THR A 170 -18.90 -48.99 26.12
C THR A 170 -17.88 -49.39 27.17
N GLY A 171 -17.74 -48.55 28.20
CA GLY A 171 -16.98 -48.84 29.41
C GLY A 171 -17.97 -49.09 30.54
N VAL A 172 -18.15 -50.36 30.90
CA VAL A 172 -18.79 -50.79 32.13
C VAL A 172 -17.98 -50.23 33.30
N GLU A 173 -18.61 -49.42 34.17
CA GLU A 173 -18.16 -49.29 35.55
C GLU A 173 -19.31 -49.60 36.49
N VAL A 174 -19.20 -50.80 37.06
CA VAL A 174 -19.86 -51.24 38.28
C VAL A 174 -19.07 -50.70 39.47
N ALA A 175 -19.65 -49.80 40.26
CA ALA A 175 -19.52 -49.74 41.73
C ALA A 175 -19.94 -48.37 42.28
N SER A 176 -21.15 -48.31 42.85
CA SER A 176 -21.37 -47.72 44.17
C SER A 176 -22.82 -47.98 44.57
N LEU A 177 -23.00 -49.14 45.20
CA LEU A 177 -24.11 -49.42 46.07
C LEU A 177 -24.00 -48.46 47.28
N VAL A 178 -25.04 -47.68 47.59
CA VAL A 178 -25.62 -47.45 48.94
C VAL A 178 -26.68 -46.35 48.86
N GLY A 179 -27.94 -46.72 49.14
CA GLY A 179 -28.84 -45.90 49.96
C GLY A 179 -29.82 -44.98 49.25
N LEU A 180 -30.99 -45.50 48.87
CA LEU A 180 -32.26 -45.20 49.57
C LEU A 180 -33.44 -45.91 48.90
N SER A 181 -34.14 -46.66 49.75
CA SER A 181 -35.32 -47.47 49.44
C SER A 181 -36.59 -46.64 49.25
N ALA A 182 -37.53 -47.22 48.49
CA ALA A 182 -38.97 -46.94 48.41
C ALA A 182 -39.34 -45.60 47.73
N VAL A 183 -40.24 -45.57 46.75
CA VAL A 183 -41.66 -45.94 46.87
C VAL A 183 -42.21 -46.45 45.53
N LEU A 184 -42.83 -47.63 45.57
CA LEU A 184 -43.84 -48.12 44.61
C LEU A 184 -45.09 -47.24 44.68
N LEU A 185 -45.75 -46.96 43.55
CA LEU A 185 -47.15 -47.40 43.34
C LEU A 185 -47.68 -46.98 41.95
N LEU A 186 -48.15 -48.01 41.25
CA LEU A 186 -48.98 -47.99 40.05
C LEU A 186 -50.43 -47.66 40.42
N ALA A 187 -51.09 -46.82 39.62
CA ALA A 187 -52.52 -46.83 39.32
C ALA A 187 -52.71 -45.95 38.05
N GLY A 188 -53.07 -46.47 36.87
CA GLY A 188 -54.44 -46.81 36.48
C GLY A 188 -55.31 -45.54 36.53
N GLY A 189 -55.71 -44.86 35.46
CA GLY A 189 -56.24 -45.30 34.17
C GLY A 189 -57.60 -44.63 34.00
N ALA A 190 -57.79 -43.78 32.99
CA ALA A 190 -59.10 -43.32 32.53
C ALA A 190 -59.05 -42.86 31.06
N LEU A 191 -59.48 -43.77 30.18
CA LEU A 191 -60.19 -43.52 28.91
C LEU A 191 -61.40 -42.58 29.20
N THR A 192 -61.95 -41.69 28.37
CA THR A 192 -62.12 -41.61 26.91
C THR A 192 -62.78 -40.26 26.54
N ALA A 193 -62.42 -39.72 25.36
CA ALA A 193 -63.20 -38.95 24.37
C ALA A 193 -64.43 -38.10 24.76
N ARG A 194 -64.46 -36.83 24.30
CA ARG A 194 -65.49 -36.34 23.36
C ARG A 194 -65.15 -34.99 22.71
N ARG A 195 -65.72 -34.84 21.51
CA ARG A 195 -65.58 -33.84 20.45
C ARG A 195 -66.44 -32.58 20.67
N PHE A 196 -66.04 -31.51 19.97
CA PHE A 196 -66.79 -30.37 19.41
C PHE A 196 -67.66 -29.51 20.34
N MET A 197 -67.34 -28.21 20.40
CA MET A 197 -68.09 -27.16 19.68
C MET A 197 -67.20 -25.94 19.46
#